data_AF-A0A6A0IRM4-F1
#
_entry.id   AF-A0A6A0IRM4-F1
#
_cell.length_a   1.000
_cell.length_b   1.000
_cell.length_c   1.000
_cell.angle_alpha   90.00
_cell.angle_beta   90.00
_cell.angle_gamma   90.00
#
_symmetry.space_group_name_H-M   'P 1'
#
loop_
_entity.id
_entity.type
_entity.pdbx_description
1 polymer ?
#
loop_
_entity_poly.entity_id
_entity_poly.type
_entity_poly.pdbx_seq_one_letter_code
_entity_poly.pdbx_strand_id
1 'polypeptide(L)'
;MPIHLTRLNLDGTCSPKPLLGGSSLPDDVKASVGLGGVNRWEDVLTVQRLLNGTPPEQGGPVPKLPEDGIVSQRLILAIAAFQRKQVGWSDGRVDPGGETIRRLQAINEMPAGKPSLAPLAVESIPAALAMIFLARAHLMNARFAFAGGGGLFASVYASAAALVNKHFHLDRAVSPLSALDMVDGIFSKMQLAIGHVPAGTWVFEDDPSQPPDVAYAFTYWGGYLFMTGKSERRREGLFWLDRIYLCRRLVSYDRDTIVYAMIHELAHFVGGALGTSDEVDDWAYAHRPTGYETLAPYRAVRNADCYSQYAWEVSRHVAYRHDAHRV
;
A
#
# COMPACT_ATOMS: atom_id res chain seq x y z
N MET A 1 -4.86 -20.34 6.33
CA MET A 1 -5.54 -19.24 7.03
C MET A 1 -6.41 -18.51 6.02
N PRO A 2 -7.65 -18.13 6.34
CA PRO A 2 -8.45 -17.29 5.46
C PRO A 2 -7.72 -15.95 5.28
N ILE A 3 -7.44 -15.57 4.04
CA ILE A 3 -6.95 -14.23 3.71
C ILE A 3 -8.18 -13.32 3.75
N HIS A 4 -8.05 -12.15 4.37
CA HIS A 4 -9.13 -11.18 4.48
C HIS A 4 -8.71 -9.86 3.85
N LEU A 5 -9.65 -9.27 3.12
CA LEU A 5 -9.50 -8.02 2.41
C LEU A 5 -10.21 -6.90 3.18
N THR A 6 -9.50 -5.84 3.54
CA THR A 6 -10.03 -4.62 4.19
C THR A 6 -10.22 -3.52 3.15
N ARG A 7 -11.39 -2.90 3.12
CA ARG A 7 -11.78 -1.89 2.12
C ARG A 7 -12.42 -0.68 2.74
N LEU A 8 -11.83 0.51 2.56
CA LEU A 8 -12.40 1.79 2.98
C LEU A 8 -13.51 2.30 2.04
N ASN A 9 -14.76 2.16 2.47
CA ASN A 9 -16.01 2.58 1.83
C ASN A 9 -16.20 4.11 1.81
N LEU A 10 -17.23 4.53 1.07
CA LEU A 10 -17.58 5.94 0.83
C LEU A 10 -17.87 6.75 2.08
N ASP A 11 -18.51 6.11 3.05
CA ASP A 11 -18.86 6.71 4.33
C ASP A 11 -17.66 6.78 5.27
N GLY A 12 -16.45 6.45 4.78
CA GLY A 12 -15.23 6.41 5.58
C GLY A 12 -15.18 5.21 6.53
N THR A 13 -16.11 4.25 6.41
CA THR A 13 -15.99 2.98 7.11
C THR A 13 -15.23 1.98 6.27
N CYS A 14 -14.61 1.00 6.91
CA CYS A 14 -13.97 -0.11 6.27
C CYS A 14 -14.69 -1.42 6.64
N SER A 15 -14.78 -2.33 5.68
CA SER A 15 -15.48 -3.61 5.90
C SER A 15 -14.72 -4.78 5.28
N PRO A 16 -14.54 -5.90 6.00
CA PRO A 16 -13.90 -7.08 5.44
C PRO A 16 -14.78 -7.72 4.36
N LYS A 17 -14.22 -7.95 3.17
CA LYS A 17 -14.90 -8.71 2.10
C LYS A 17 -14.48 -10.18 2.13
N PRO A 18 -15.42 -11.15 2.17
CA PRO A 18 -15.08 -12.55 2.00
C PRO A 18 -14.56 -12.80 0.58
N LEU A 19 -13.50 -13.59 0.49
CA LEU A 19 -12.88 -13.98 -0.77
C LEU A 19 -13.73 -15.06 -1.45
N LEU A 20 -14.31 -14.73 -2.61
CA LEU A 20 -15.01 -15.70 -3.45
C LEU A 20 -14.06 -16.13 -4.58
N GLY A 21 -13.66 -17.40 -4.53
CA GLY A 21 -12.71 -17.98 -5.48
C GLY A 21 -13.31 -18.24 -6.86
N GLY A 22 -12.46 -18.22 -7.90
CA GLY A 22 -12.83 -18.77 -9.19
C GLY A 22 -11.82 -18.66 -10.34
N SER A 23 -11.48 -19.84 -10.88
CA SER A 23 -11.08 -20.22 -12.26
C SER A 23 -9.71 -19.80 -12.84
N SER A 24 -9.26 -20.54 -13.85
CA SER A 24 -7.90 -20.61 -14.42
C SER A 24 -7.49 -19.42 -15.29
N LEU A 25 -6.18 -19.16 -15.37
CA LEU A 25 -5.53 -18.14 -16.19
C LEU A 25 -5.76 -18.38 -17.71
N PRO A 26 -5.87 -17.33 -18.55
CA PRO A 26 -5.77 -17.46 -20.01
C PRO A 26 -4.36 -17.91 -20.42
N ASP A 27 -4.22 -18.40 -21.66
CA ASP A 27 -3.03 -19.06 -22.24
C ASP A 27 -1.69 -18.62 -21.63
N ASP A 28 -1.18 -19.49 -20.76
CA ASP A 28 0.15 -19.41 -20.16
C ASP A 28 1.22 -19.79 -21.19
N VAL A 29 2.47 -19.41 -20.94
CA VAL A 29 3.60 -19.94 -21.72
C VAL A 29 3.76 -21.43 -21.43
N LYS A 30 3.97 -22.25 -22.46
CA LYS A 30 4.12 -23.71 -22.33
C LYS A 30 5.55 -24.13 -21.96
N ALA A 31 6.53 -23.28 -22.26
CA ALA A 31 7.93 -23.46 -21.89
C ALA A 31 8.57 -22.11 -21.52
N SER A 32 9.74 -22.16 -20.89
CA SER A 32 10.41 -20.95 -20.41
C SER A 32 10.95 -20.07 -21.53
N VAL A 33 10.88 -18.76 -21.34
CA VAL A 33 11.24 -17.71 -22.31
C VAL A 33 12.28 -16.76 -21.70
N GLY A 34 13.25 -16.32 -22.49
CA GLY A 34 14.27 -15.35 -22.09
C GLY A 34 15.61 -16.00 -21.80
N LEU A 35 16.34 -15.48 -20.81
CA LEU A 35 17.69 -15.90 -20.50
C LEU A 35 17.74 -17.37 -20.07
N GLY A 36 18.45 -18.20 -20.84
CA GLY A 36 18.55 -19.65 -20.59
C GLY A 36 17.22 -20.41 -20.70
N GLY A 37 16.19 -19.81 -21.31
CA GLY A 37 14.90 -20.43 -21.54
C GLY A 37 14.88 -21.43 -22.70
N VAL A 38 13.82 -22.25 -22.78
CA VAL A 38 13.56 -23.13 -23.94
C VAL A 38 13.27 -22.31 -25.20
N ASN A 39 12.67 -21.13 -25.04
CA ASN A 39 12.48 -20.13 -26.09
C ASN A 39 11.70 -20.66 -27.30
N ARG A 40 10.60 -21.38 -27.04
CA ARG A 40 9.67 -21.77 -28.12
C ARG A 40 9.09 -20.51 -28.75
N TRP A 41 9.07 -20.47 -30.07
CA TRP A 41 8.64 -19.30 -30.83
C TRP A 41 7.26 -18.76 -30.38
N GLU A 42 6.28 -19.64 -30.16
CA GLU A 42 4.93 -19.26 -29.68
C GLU A 42 4.96 -18.57 -28.31
N ASP A 43 5.76 -19.11 -27.38
CA ASP A 43 5.89 -18.58 -26.02
C ASP A 43 6.63 -17.24 -26.04
N VAL A 44 7.68 -17.11 -26.86
CA VAL A 44 8.44 -15.85 -27.03
C VAL A 44 7.54 -14.75 -27.58
N LEU A 45 6.74 -15.07 -28.60
CA LEU A 45 5.81 -14.13 -29.21
C LEU A 45 4.73 -13.68 -28.21
N THR A 46 4.25 -14.61 -27.37
CA THR A 46 3.30 -14.31 -26.29
C THR A 46 3.90 -13.31 -25.29
N VAL A 47 5.13 -13.55 -24.83
CA VAL A 47 5.81 -12.63 -23.89
C VAL A 47 6.09 -11.27 -24.51
N GLN A 48 6.51 -11.20 -25.78
CA GLN A 48 6.73 -9.94 -26.49
C GLN A 48 5.44 -9.10 -26.56
N ARG A 49 4.31 -9.74 -26.91
CA ARG A 49 2.99 -9.09 -26.96
C ARG A 49 2.55 -8.56 -25.61
N LEU A 50 2.66 -9.39 -24.57
CA LEU A 50 2.28 -8.98 -23.20
C LEU A 50 3.16 -7.83 -22.69
N LEU A 51 4.46 -7.85 -22.98
CA LEU A 51 5.36 -6.74 -22.65
C LEU A 51 4.96 -5.47 -23.42
N ASN A 52 4.70 -5.57 -24.73
CA ASN A 52 4.28 -4.44 -25.56
C ASN A 52 2.89 -3.87 -25.20
N GLY A 53 2.03 -4.68 -24.58
CA GLY A 53 0.73 -4.28 -24.04
C GLY A 53 0.81 -3.71 -22.62
N THR A 54 1.94 -3.91 -21.93
CA THR A 54 2.19 -3.30 -20.61
C THR A 54 2.52 -1.80 -20.77
N PRO A 55 1.89 -0.89 -20.03
CA PRO A 55 2.25 0.53 -20.04
C PRO A 55 3.69 0.79 -19.56
N PRO A 56 4.42 1.79 -20.08
CA PRO A 56 5.79 2.11 -19.65
C PRO A 56 5.94 2.35 -18.15
N GLU A 57 4.97 3.03 -17.53
CA GLU A 57 4.90 3.29 -16.09
C GLU A 57 4.79 1.99 -15.25
N GLN A 58 4.31 0.91 -15.87
CA GLN A 58 4.23 -0.43 -15.31
C GLN A 58 5.35 -1.37 -15.80
N GLY A 59 6.40 -0.84 -16.44
CA GLY A 59 7.57 -1.62 -16.86
C GLY A 59 7.50 -2.16 -18.29
N GLY A 60 6.57 -1.65 -19.11
CA GLY A 60 6.55 -1.90 -20.54
C GLY A 60 7.78 -1.31 -21.27
N PRO A 61 8.25 -1.94 -22.36
CA PRO A 61 9.43 -1.50 -23.09
C PRO A 61 9.16 -0.25 -23.94
N VAL A 62 10.09 0.71 -23.91
CA VAL A 62 10.14 1.88 -24.80
C VAL A 62 11.53 1.95 -25.45
N PRO A 63 11.65 1.82 -26.79
CA PRO A 63 10.60 1.52 -27.75
C PRO A 63 10.04 0.10 -27.58
N LYS A 64 8.87 -0.16 -28.17
CA LYS A 64 8.25 -1.50 -28.20
C LYS A 64 9.18 -2.53 -28.85
N LEU A 65 9.07 -3.78 -28.41
CA LEU A 65 9.83 -4.91 -28.94
C LEU A 65 9.25 -5.34 -30.31
N PRO A 66 10.09 -5.82 -31.24
CA PRO A 66 9.61 -6.59 -32.39
C PRO A 66 8.88 -7.84 -31.92
N GLU A 67 7.69 -8.10 -32.46
CA GLU A 67 6.89 -9.31 -32.20
C GLU A 67 7.26 -10.42 -33.20
N ASP A 68 8.51 -10.82 -33.19
CA ASP A 68 9.11 -11.75 -34.14
C ASP A 68 9.31 -13.16 -33.58
N GLY A 69 9.03 -13.37 -32.29
CA GLY A 69 9.30 -14.62 -31.58
C GLY A 69 10.79 -14.92 -31.39
N ILE A 70 11.67 -13.91 -31.52
CA ILE A 70 13.12 -14.04 -31.36
C ILE A 70 13.54 -13.54 -29.98
N VAL A 71 14.33 -14.35 -29.28
CA VAL A 71 14.95 -13.94 -28.02
C VAL A 71 16.17 -13.07 -28.29
N SER A 72 15.96 -11.77 -28.23
CA SER A 72 17.01 -10.75 -28.32
C SER A 72 17.48 -10.29 -26.94
N GLN A 73 18.67 -9.68 -26.88
CA GLN A 73 19.13 -9.00 -25.66
C GLN A 73 18.13 -7.92 -25.20
N ARG A 74 17.41 -7.27 -26.13
CA ARG A 74 16.36 -6.30 -25.80
C ARG A 74 15.17 -6.95 -25.09
N LEU A 75 14.73 -8.14 -25.54
CA LEU A 75 13.68 -8.89 -24.87
C LEU A 75 14.11 -9.27 -23.45
N ILE A 76 15.33 -9.80 -23.27
CA ILE A 76 15.85 -10.20 -21.94
C ILE A 76 15.90 -8.98 -21.01
N LEU A 77 16.40 -7.84 -21.49
CA LEU A 77 16.43 -6.60 -20.70
C LEU A 77 15.03 -6.06 -20.39
N ALA A 78 14.08 -6.20 -21.30
CA ALA A 78 12.69 -5.83 -21.08
C ALA A 78 12.02 -6.71 -20.02
N ILE A 79 12.20 -8.04 -20.10
CA ILE A 79 11.77 -8.97 -19.04
C ILE A 79 12.39 -8.54 -17.71
N ALA A 80 13.70 -8.30 -17.70
CA ALA A 80 14.41 -7.94 -16.49
C ALA A 80 13.93 -6.61 -15.88
N ALA A 81 13.65 -5.61 -16.71
CA ALA A 81 13.09 -4.33 -16.28
C ALA A 81 11.68 -4.49 -15.72
N PHE A 82 10.83 -5.26 -16.40
CA PHE A 82 9.48 -5.58 -15.95
C PHE A 82 9.51 -6.30 -14.59
N GLN A 83 10.36 -7.33 -14.44
CA GLN A 83 10.50 -8.08 -13.20
C GLN A 83 10.93 -7.20 -12.03
N ARG A 84 11.98 -6.37 -12.22
CA ARG A 84 12.42 -5.42 -11.18
C ARG A 84 11.28 -4.51 -10.73
N LYS A 85 10.47 -4.07 -11.70
CA LYS A 85 9.39 -3.10 -11.47
C LYS A 85 8.15 -3.72 -10.83
N GLN A 86 7.77 -4.92 -11.24
CA GLN A 86 6.49 -5.53 -10.87
C GLN A 86 6.61 -6.64 -9.83
N VAL A 87 7.79 -7.23 -9.71
CA VAL A 87 8.04 -8.45 -8.93
C VAL A 87 9.11 -8.24 -7.86
N GLY A 88 9.94 -7.18 -8.00
CA GLY A 88 10.94 -6.79 -7.01
C GLY A 88 12.30 -7.50 -7.12
N TRP A 89 12.42 -8.52 -7.98
CA TRP A 89 13.67 -9.20 -8.34
C TRP A 89 13.76 -9.33 -9.86
N SER A 90 14.88 -9.84 -10.40
CA SER A 90 14.99 -10.05 -11.85
C SER A 90 16.08 -11.05 -12.22
N ASP A 91 15.76 -11.92 -13.17
CA ASP A 91 16.67 -12.88 -13.81
C ASP A 91 16.62 -12.84 -15.34
N GLY A 92 15.70 -12.06 -15.93
CA GLY A 92 15.52 -11.97 -17.38
C GLY A 92 14.84 -13.19 -18.01
N ARG A 93 14.10 -13.98 -17.21
CA ARG A 93 13.44 -15.22 -17.63
C ARG A 93 11.97 -15.26 -17.19
N VAL A 94 11.14 -15.84 -18.04
CA VAL A 94 9.71 -16.08 -17.79
C VAL A 94 9.48 -17.58 -17.82
N ASP A 95 9.00 -18.16 -16.72
CA ASP A 95 8.68 -19.59 -16.63
C ASP A 95 7.16 -19.84 -16.61
N PRO A 96 6.69 -20.98 -17.14
CA PRO A 96 5.28 -21.39 -17.09
C PRO A 96 4.72 -21.34 -15.67
N GLY A 97 3.55 -20.73 -15.52
CA GLY A 97 2.85 -20.58 -14.24
C GLY A 97 3.59 -19.68 -13.24
N GLY A 98 4.70 -19.06 -13.65
CA GLY A 98 5.53 -18.23 -12.82
C GLY A 98 4.93 -16.86 -12.52
N GLU A 99 5.56 -16.19 -11.57
CA GLU A 99 5.19 -14.85 -11.11
C GLU A 99 5.18 -13.81 -12.24
N THR A 100 6.22 -13.82 -13.08
CA THR A 100 6.38 -12.88 -14.19
C THR A 100 5.24 -12.97 -15.21
N ILE A 101 4.87 -14.19 -15.63
CA ILE A 101 3.81 -14.38 -16.64
C ILE A 101 2.44 -14.05 -16.09
N ARG A 102 2.13 -14.45 -14.84
CA ARG A 102 0.88 -14.09 -14.17
C ARG A 102 0.69 -12.58 -14.08
N ARG A 103 1.78 -11.86 -13.79
CA ARG A 103 1.75 -10.41 -13.66
C ARG A 103 1.55 -9.72 -15.01
N LEU A 104 2.24 -10.19 -16.04
CA LEU A 104 2.04 -9.72 -17.42
C LEU A 104 0.59 -9.91 -17.86
N GLN A 105 0.01 -11.09 -17.63
CA GLN A 105 -1.38 -11.39 -17.94
C GLN A 105 -2.34 -10.47 -17.17
N ALA A 106 -2.14 -10.31 -15.86
CA ALA A 106 -3.00 -9.46 -15.03
C ALA A 106 -3.07 -8.01 -15.52
N ILE A 107 -1.93 -7.42 -15.91
CA ILE A 107 -1.88 -6.05 -16.44
C ILE A 107 -2.62 -5.95 -17.79
N ASN A 108 -2.47 -6.96 -18.64
CA ASN A 108 -3.09 -7.00 -19.96
C ASN A 108 -4.59 -7.39 -19.92
N GLU A 109 -5.07 -7.94 -18.80
CA GLU A 109 -6.50 -8.23 -18.55
C GLU A 109 -7.29 -6.98 -18.12
N MET A 110 -6.63 -5.88 -17.74
CA MET A 110 -7.33 -4.67 -17.28
C MET A 110 -8.16 -4.03 -18.42
N PRO A 111 -9.42 -3.60 -18.16
CA PRO A 111 -10.28 -3.02 -19.19
C PRO A 111 -9.63 -1.80 -19.87
N ALA A 112 -9.42 -1.90 -21.18
CA ALA A 112 -8.89 -0.79 -21.97
C ALA A 112 -9.82 0.43 -21.91
N GLY A 113 -9.25 1.62 -21.73
CA GLY A 113 -9.96 2.91 -21.88
C GLY A 113 -10.15 3.76 -20.63
N LYS A 114 -9.65 3.34 -19.45
CA LYS A 114 -9.60 4.19 -18.25
C LYS A 114 -8.15 4.50 -17.85
N PRO A 115 -7.79 5.78 -17.66
CA PRO A 115 -6.46 6.16 -17.17
C PRO A 115 -6.14 5.48 -15.85
N SER A 116 -4.90 4.98 -15.72
CA SER A 116 -4.41 4.37 -14.48
C SER A 116 -4.42 5.39 -13.34
N LEU A 117 -4.65 4.92 -12.11
CA LEU A 117 -4.51 5.67 -10.86
C LEU A 117 -3.08 5.64 -10.31
N ALA A 118 -2.19 4.81 -10.86
CA ALA A 118 -0.80 4.76 -10.45
C ALA A 118 -0.10 6.15 -10.46
N PRO A 119 -0.28 7.03 -11.46
CA PRO A 119 0.26 8.39 -11.41
C PRO A 119 -0.26 9.20 -10.22
N LEU A 120 -1.56 9.11 -9.92
CA LEU A 120 -2.18 9.79 -8.77
C LEU A 120 -1.56 9.32 -7.45
N ALA A 121 -1.32 8.00 -7.34
CA ALA A 121 -0.63 7.40 -6.20
C ALA A 121 0.80 7.95 -6.09
N VAL A 122 1.55 7.90 -7.19
CA VAL A 122 2.96 8.35 -7.27
C VAL A 122 3.11 9.80 -6.86
N GLU A 123 2.25 10.67 -7.37
CA GLU A 123 2.23 12.08 -7.01
C GLU A 123 1.88 12.29 -5.54
N SER A 124 1.14 11.38 -4.92
CA SER A 124 0.72 11.47 -3.52
C SER A 124 1.72 10.85 -2.53
N ILE A 125 2.60 9.94 -2.98
CA ILE A 125 3.62 9.29 -2.14
C ILE A 125 4.47 10.28 -1.34
N PRO A 126 5.04 11.37 -1.91
CA PRO A 126 5.86 12.31 -1.13
C PRO A 126 5.10 12.97 0.02
N ALA A 127 3.81 13.27 -0.18
CA ALA A 127 2.97 13.87 0.86
C ALA A 127 2.67 12.85 1.97
N ALA A 128 2.32 11.61 1.62
CA ALA A 128 2.14 10.53 2.58
C ALA A 128 3.41 10.28 3.39
N LEU A 129 4.57 10.19 2.73
CA LEU A 129 5.88 10.05 3.38
C LEU A 129 6.14 11.20 4.36
N ALA A 130 5.92 12.46 3.93
CA ALA A 130 6.14 13.62 4.78
C ALA A 130 5.27 13.57 6.05
N MET A 131 3.98 13.23 5.92
CA MET A 131 3.08 13.08 7.07
C MET A 131 3.53 11.96 8.02
N ILE A 132 3.96 10.82 7.48
CA ILE A 132 4.49 9.71 8.28
C ILE A 132 5.79 10.14 9.00
N PHE A 133 6.71 10.82 8.32
CA PHE A 133 7.93 11.35 8.95
C PHE A 133 7.62 12.33 10.09
N LEU A 134 6.70 13.26 9.87
CA LEU A 134 6.28 14.21 10.90
C LEU A 134 5.61 13.50 12.07
N ALA A 135 4.75 12.51 11.81
CA ALA A 135 4.12 11.69 12.84
C ALA A 135 5.16 11.00 13.74
N ARG A 136 6.19 10.37 13.15
CA ARG A 136 7.28 9.72 13.90
C ARG A 136 8.12 10.71 14.70
N ALA A 137 8.48 11.84 14.11
CA ALA A 137 9.18 12.90 14.84
C ALA A 137 8.35 13.41 16.04
N HIS A 138 7.03 13.50 15.87
CA HIS A 138 6.11 13.90 16.92
C HIS A 138 5.94 12.81 18.00
N LEU A 139 5.97 11.52 17.64
CA LEU A 139 5.99 10.40 18.60
C LEU A 139 7.26 10.43 19.46
N MET A 140 8.42 10.77 18.87
CA MET A 140 9.66 10.95 19.63
C MET A 140 9.51 12.02 20.72
N ASN A 141 8.86 13.14 20.42
CA ASN A 141 8.56 14.18 21.42
C ASN A 141 7.61 13.68 22.52
N ALA A 142 6.56 12.92 22.15
CA ALA A 142 5.65 12.33 23.12
C ALA A 142 6.35 11.31 24.03
N ARG A 143 7.34 10.57 23.51
CA ARG A 143 8.16 9.63 24.29
C ARG A 143 8.84 10.30 25.47
N PHE A 144 9.38 11.51 25.28
CA PHE A 144 9.99 12.28 26.36
C PHE A 144 8.98 12.67 27.44
N ALA A 145 7.75 13.04 27.08
CA ALA A 145 6.69 13.31 28.05
C ALA A 145 6.32 12.05 28.86
N PHE A 146 6.13 10.90 28.21
CA PHE A 146 5.79 9.65 28.91
C PHE A 146 6.94 9.12 29.77
N ALA A 147 8.19 9.42 29.42
CA ALA A 147 9.36 9.09 30.23
C ALA A 147 9.57 10.04 31.44
N GLY A 148 8.68 11.01 31.66
CA GLY A 148 8.80 11.98 32.75
C GLY A 148 9.84 13.09 32.46
N GLY A 149 10.20 13.29 31.19
CA GLY A 149 11.15 14.32 30.77
C GLY A 149 10.60 15.73 30.99
N GLY A 150 11.28 16.51 31.84
CA GLY A 150 11.06 17.94 32.03
C GLY A 150 12.08 18.82 31.29
N GLY A 151 12.03 20.14 31.52
CA GLY A 151 13.01 21.10 31.01
C GLY A 151 12.45 22.10 30.00
N LEU A 152 13.34 22.75 29.25
CA LEU A 152 13.04 23.89 28.36
C LEU A 152 11.92 23.59 27.33
N PHE A 153 11.75 22.32 26.95
CA PHE A 153 10.77 21.87 25.95
C PHE A 153 9.58 21.11 26.54
N ALA A 154 9.33 21.19 27.86
CA ALA A 154 8.27 20.43 28.52
C ALA A 154 6.88 20.67 27.90
N SER A 155 6.57 21.91 27.51
CA SER A 155 5.29 22.24 26.84
C SER A 155 5.16 21.59 25.46
N VAL A 156 6.26 21.45 24.72
CA VAL A 156 6.31 20.77 23.43
C VAL A 156 6.04 19.28 23.61
N TYR A 157 6.67 18.65 24.60
CA TYR A 157 6.47 17.22 24.89
C TYR A 157 5.04 16.94 25.38
N ALA A 158 4.50 17.79 26.26
CA ALA A 158 3.14 17.67 26.78
C ALA A 158 2.10 17.82 25.66
N SER A 159 2.27 18.80 24.77
CA SER A 159 1.43 18.94 23.57
C SER A 159 1.51 17.71 22.68
N ALA A 160 2.70 17.12 22.55
CA ALA A 160 2.86 15.92 21.74
C ALA A 160 2.14 14.71 22.34
N ALA A 161 2.30 14.48 23.64
CA ALA A 161 1.59 13.44 24.38
C ALA A 161 0.07 13.64 24.34
N ALA A 162 -0.43 14.88 24.42
CA ALA A 162 -1.87 15.16 24.34
C ALA A 162 -2.47 14.72 23.01
N LEU A 163 -1.79 14.98 21.89
CA LEU A 163 -2.27 14.54 20.58
C LEU A 163 -2.14 13.02 20.40
N VAL A 164 -1.06 12.40 20.91
CA VAL A 164 -0.96 10.93 20.93
C VAL A 164 -2.10 10.33 21.75
N ASN A 165 -2.40 10.89 22.92
CA ASN A 165 -3.51 10.43 23.75
C ASN A 165 -4.86 10.64 23.06
N LYS A 166 -5.05 11.72 22.30
CA LYS A 166 -6.28 11.95 21.54
C LYS A 166 -6.60 10.82 20.56
N HIS A 167 -5.60 10.27 19.85
CA HIS A 167 -5.83 9.26 18.82
C HIS A 167 -5.59 7.83 19.29
N PHE A 168 -4.68 7.61 20.24
CA PHE A 168 -4.26 6.27 20.67
C PHE A 168 -4.61 5.95 22.13
N HIS A 169 -5.10 6.94 22.89
CA HIS A 169 -5.54 6.79 24.29
C HIS A 169 -4.47 6.19 25.22
N LEU A 170 -3.20 6.58 25.04
CA LEU A 170 -2.09 5.99 25.79
C LEU A 170 -2.10 6.38 27.27
N ASP A 171 -2.79 7.46 27.64
CA ASP A 171 -3.11 7.84 29.03
C ASP A 171 -3.92 6.77 29.77
N ARG A 172 -4.65 5.93 29.05
CA ARG A 172 -5.45 4.82 29.60
C ARG A 172 -4.75 3.47 29.46
N ALA A 173 -3.55 3.42 28.86
CA ALA A 173 -2.83 2.18 28.61
C ALA A 173 -2.09 1.68 29.86
N VAL A 174 -2.02 0.37 30.02
CA VAL A 174 -1.23 -0.27 31.10
C VAL A 174 0.27 0.05 30.95
N SER A 175 0.77 0.11 29.71
CA SER A 175 2.15 0.48 29.39
C SER A 175 2.17 1.49 28.24
N PRO A 176 2.10 2.81 28.54
CA PRO A 176 2.06 3.85 27.52
C PRO A 176 3.28 3.85 26.60
N LEU A 177 4.49 3.61 27.14
CA LEU A 177 5.72 3.55 26.34
C LEU A 177 5.74 2.35 25.38
N SER A 178 5.29 1.17 25.81
CA SER A 178 5.21 0.01 24.92
C SER A 178 4.16 0.20 23.82
N ALA A 179 3.03 0.82 24.16
CA ALA A 179 2.00 1.16 23.19
C ALA A 179 2.49 2.23 22.19
N LEU A 180 3.26 3.23 22.66
CA LEU A 180 3.91 4.21 21.80
C LEU A 180 4.91 3.57 20.85
N ASP A 181 5.74 2.64 21.34
CA ASP A 181 6.71 1.91 20.52
C ASP A 181 6.00 1.05 19.45
N MET A 182 4.82 0.50 19.73
CA MET A 182 3.98 -0.17 18.74
C MET A 182 3.50 0.80 17.64
N VAL A 183 3.04 2.00 18.03
CA VAL A 183 2.60 3.03 17.08
C VAL A 183 3.76 3.50 16.20
N ASP A 184 4.93 3.82 16.77
CA ASP A 184 6.11 4.18 15.97
C ASP A 184 6.57 3.01 15.08
N GLY A 185 6.49 1.78 15.58
CA GLY A 185 6.78 0.57 14.82
C GLY A 185 5.94 0.45 13.54
N ILE A 186 4.63 0.67 13.63
CA ILE A 186 3.74 0.66 12.45
C ILE A 186 4.10 1.79 11.48
N PHE A 187 4.27 3.03 11.93
CA PHE A 187 4.70 4.13 11.05
C PHE A 187 6.07 3.86 10.41
N SER A 188 7.01 3.27 11.14
CA SER A 188 8.32 2.86 10.62
C SER A 188 8.17 1.84 9.49
N LYS A 189 7.34 0.81 9.67
CA LYS A 189 7.04 -0.16 8.61
C LYS A 189 6.35 0.50 7.41
N MET A 190 5.46 1.46 7.61
CA MET A 190 4.85 2.23 6.51
C MET A 190 5.92 2.95 5.68
N GLN A 191 6.90 3.60 6.33
CA GLN A 191 8.01 4.27 5.63
C GLN A 191 8.83 3.29 4.79
N LEU A 192 9.11 2.09 5.32
CA LEU A 192 9.83 1.06 4.58
C LEU A 192 9.02 0.57 3.37
N ALA A 193 7.72 0.30 3.57
CA ALA A 193 6.84 -0.19 2.53
C ALA A 193 6.63 0.81 1.38
N ILE A 194 6.40 2.09 1.70
CA ILE A 194 6.14 3.12 0.69
C ILE A 194 7.43 3.75 0.11
N GLY A 195 8.55 3.68 0.85
CA GLY A 195 9.78 4.44 0.57
C GLY A 195 10.90 3.71 -0.18
N HIS A 196 10.89 2.37 -0.30
CA HIS A 196 12.01 1.64 -0.91
C HIS A 196 11.81 1.32 -2.41
N VAL A 197 12.83 1.66 -3.22
CA VAL A 197 12.88 1.43 -4.68
C VAL A 197 13.67 0.14 -4.99
N PRO A 198 13.21 -0.80 -5.86
CA PRO A 198 12.39 -0.61 -7.04
C PRO A 198 10.87 -0.64 -6.83
N ALA A 199 10.32 0.04 -5.82
CA ALA A 199 9.55 1.29 -5.99
C ALA A 199 8.33 1.44 -5.05
N GLY A 200 8.08 2.60 -4.47
CA GLY A 200 6.74 2.92 -3.92
C GLY A 200 5.56 2.79 -4.93
N THR A 201 5.83 2.37 -6.19
CA THR A 201 4.84 2.14 -7.27
C THR A 201 4.31 0.71 -7.42
N TRP A 202 4.92 -0.33 -6.85
CA TRP A 202 4.36 -1.71 -6.93
C TRP A 202 3.45 -1.97 -5.74
N VAL A 203 3.47 -1.17 -4.67
CA VAL A 203 2.49 -1.31 -3.59
C VAL A 203 1.11 -0.85 -4.04
N PHE A 204 1.00 0.22 -4.84
CA PHE A 204 -0.30 0.73 -5.29
C PHE A 204 -0.67 0.22 -6.68
N GLU A 205 -1.86 -0.32 -6.82
CA GLU A 205 -2.39 -0.83 -8.07
C GLU A 205 -3.84 -0.36 -8.28
N ASP A 206 -4.25 -0.14 -9.52
CA ASP A 206 -5.67 0.09 -9.83
C ASP A 206 -6.48 -1.17 -9.46
N ASP A 207 -7.62 -1.01 -8.79
CA ASP A 207 -8.56 -2.11 -8.57
C ASP A 207 -8.96 -2.74 -9.92
N PRO A 208 -8.57 -4.00 -10.21
CA PRO A 208 -8.88 -4.68 -11.47
C PRO A 208 -10.39 -4.75 -11.75
N SER A 209 -11.21 -4.83 -10.70
CA SER A 209 -12.66 -4.94 -10.84
C SER A 209 -13.34 -3.61 -11.21
N GLN A 210 -12.66 -2.48 -10.96
CA GLN A 210 -13.15 -1.11 -11.15
C GLN A 210 -14.66 -0.95 -10.91
N PRO A 211 -15.20 -1.44 -9.78
CA PRO A 211 -16.61 -1.44 -9.52
C PRO A 211 -17.08 0.01 -9.39
N PRO A 212 -18.33 0.32 -9.77
CA PRO A 212 -18.84 1.69 -9.69
C PRO A 212 -18.79 2.18 -8.23
N ASP A 213 -17.86 3.08 -7.96
CA ASP A 213 -17.80 4.02 -6.83
C ASP A 213 -18.20 3.51 -5.44
N VAL A 214 -17.68 2.37 -5.00
CA VAL A 214 -18.06 1.78 -3.70
C VAL A 214 -17.01 1.94 -2.59
N ALA A 215 -15.77 2.37 -2.91
CA ALA A 215 -14.69 2.59 -1.94
C ALA A 215 -13.61 3.55 -2.46
N TYR A 216 -12.73 3.98 -1.56
CA TYR A 216 -11.52 4.74 -1.86
C TYR A 216 -10.36 3.82 -2.22
N ALA A 217 -10.03 2.87 -1.36
CA ALA A 217 -8.96 1.90 -1.56
C ALA A 217 -9.20 0.64 -0.72
N PHE A 218 -8.36 -0.36 -0.89
CA PHE A 218 -8.36 -1.57 -0.05
C PHE A 218 -7.01 -2.28 -0.06
N THR A 219 -6.76 -3.11 0.94
CA THR A 219 -5.58 -3.99 0.99
C THR A 219 -5.87 -5.29 1.75
N TYR A 220 -4.86 -6.13 1.90
CA TYR A 220 -4.91 -7.33 2.72
C TYR A 220 -4.07 -7.13 3.98
N TRP A 221 -4.58 -7.62 5.12
CA TRP A 221 -3.84 -7.56 6.37
C TRP A 221 -2.45 -8.16 6.24
N GLY A 222 -1.45 -7.36 6.62
CA GLY A 222 -0.06 -7.76 6.58
C GLY A 222 0.43 -8.08 5.17
N GLY A 223 -0.15 -7.44 4.15
CA GLY A 223 0.24 -7.60 2.76
C GLY A 223 1.75 -7.44 2.53
N TYR A 224 2.39 -6.50 3.23
CA TYR A 224 3.83 -6.25 3.13
C TYR A 224 4.69 -7.37 3.71
N LEU A 225 4.30 -7.90 4.88
CA LEU A 225 5.14 -8.82 5.66
C LEU A 225 4.84 -10.29 5.40
N PHE A 226 3.60 -10.63 5.03
CA PHE A 226 3.12 -12.01 5.01
C PHE A 226 2.57 -12.48 3.67
N MET A 227 2.34 -11.57 2.71
CA MET A 227 1.66 -11.89 1.45
C MET A 227 2.50 -11.67 0.19
N THR A 228 3.80 -11.35 0.32
CA THR A 228 4.70 -11.10 -0.81
C THR A 228 4.62 -12.20 -1.88
N GLY A 229 4.33 -11.80 -3.13
CA GLY A 229 4.21 -12.70 -4.28
C GLY A 229 3.02 -13.66 -4.24
N LYS A 230 2.10 -13.52 -3.27
CA LYS A 230 0.86 -14.32 -3.26
C LYS A 230 -0.19 -13.60 -4.09
N SER A 231 -0.96 -14.38 -4.85
CA SER A 231 -2.09 -13.88 -5.62
C SER A 231 -3.29 -14.81 -5.52
N GLU A 232 -4.47 -14.25 -5.80
CA GLU A 232 -5.74 -14.93 -5.84
C GLU A 232 -6.48 -14.55 -7.13
N ARG A 233 -7.00 -15.55 -7.86
CA ARG A 233 -7.86 -15.31 -9.01
C ARG A 233 -9.33 -15.27 -8.58
N ARG A 234 -10.00 -14.20 -8.99
CA ARG A 234 -11.43 -13.97 -8.79
C ARG A 234 -12.12 -13.81 -10.14
N ARG A 235 -13.44 -13.75 -10.09
CA ARG A 235 -14.27 -13.47 -11.28
C ARG A 235 -13.84 -12.19 -11.99
N GLU A 236 -13.38 -11.19 -11.24
CA GLU A 236 -13.03 -9.87 -11.73
C GLU A 236 -11.57 -9.73 -12.19
N GLY A 237 -10.72 -10.74 -11.97
CA GLY A 237 -9.30 -10.71 -12.36
C GLY A 237 -8.37 -11.36 -11.33
N LEU A 238 -7.06 -11.25 -11.59
CA LEU A 238 -6.01 -11.66 -10.66
C LEU A 238 -5.70 -10.54 -9.67
N PHE A 239 -5.78 -10.83 -8.38
CA PHE A 239 -5.45 -9.92 -7.29
C PHE A 239 -4.19 -10.40 -6.58
N TRP A 240 -3.19 -9.54 -6.52
CA TRP A 240 -1.97 -9.69 -5.72
C TRP A 240 -2.26 -9.29 -4.27
N LEU A 241 -1.87 -10.15 -3.34
CA LEU A 241 -2.22 -9.99 -1.92
C LEU A 241 -1.23 -9.07 -1.17
N ASP A 242 -0.16 -8.69 -1.84
CA ASP A 242 0.87 -7.75 -1.42
C ASP A 242 0.72 -6.38 -2.13
N ARG A 243 -0.53 -5.96 -2.35
CA ARG A 243 -0.88 -4.67 -2.95
C ARG A 243 -1.91 -3.91 -2.12
N ILE A 244 -1.92 -2.61 -2.31
CA ILE A 244 -2.95 -1.66 -1.96
C ILE A 244 -3.66 -1.28 -3.27
N TYR A 245 -4.93 -1.61 -3.36
CA TYR A 245 -5.74 -1.33 -4.53
C TYR A 245 -6.44 0.01 -4.41
N LEU A 246 -6.19 0.89 -5.38
CA LEU A 246 -6.83 2.18 -5.51
C LEU A 246 -8.12 2.03 -6.30
N CYS A 247 -9.23 2.50 -5.73
CA CYS A 247 -10.51 2.51 -6.42
C CYS A 247 -10.67 3.80 -7.22
N ARG A 248 -11.38 3.70 -8.35
CA ARG A 248 -11.57 4.77 -9.34
C ARG A 248 -12.11 6.08 -8.76
N ARG A 249 -12.88 5.99 -7.68
CA ARG A 249 -13.47 7.15 -7.01
C ARG A 249 -12.44 8.18 -6.54
N LEU A 250 -11.22 7.74 -6.19
CA LEU A 250 -10.15 8.64 -5.72
C LEU A 250 -9.82 9.77 -6.71
N VAL A 251 -10.06 9.58 -8.01
CA VAL A 251 -9.84 10.62 -9.04
C VAL A 251 -10.66 11.89 -8.80
N SER A 252 -11.79 11.78 -8.12
CA SER A 252 -12.69 12.91 -7.86
C SER A 252 -12.40 13.67 -6.56
N TYR A 253 -11.41 13.22 -5.78
CA TYR A 253 -11.11 13.76 -4.47
C TYR A 253 -9.80 14.55 -4.46
N ASP A 254 -9.69 15.45 -3.49
CA ASP A 254 -8.48 16.23 -3.27
C ASP A 254 -7.32 15.36 -2.75
N ARG A 255 -6.11 15.93 -2.81
CA ARG A 255 -4.88 15.24 -2.41
C ARG A 255 -4.84 14.85 -0.93
N ASP A 256 -5.43 15.62 -0.02
CA ASP A 256 -5.46 15.29 1.40
C ASP A 256 -6.29 14.02 1.62
N THR A 257 -7.45 13.92 0.95
CA THR A 257 -8.31 12.73 1.01
C THR A 257 -7.60 11.49 0.44
N ILE A 258 -6.88 11.63 -0.67
CA ILE A 258 -6.10 10.53 -1.25
C ILE A 258 -5.01 10.07 -0.29
N VAL A 259 -4.23 11.00 0.26
CA VAL A 259 -3.15 10.69 1.21
C VAL A 259 -3.70 10.07 2.50
N TYR A 260 -4.85 10.54 2.98
CA TYR A 260 -5.54 9.95 4.13
C TYR A 260 -5.87 8.47 3.90
N ALA A 261 -6.48 8.15 2.75
CA ALA A 261 -6.80 6.78 2.38
C ALA A 261 -5.53 5.94 2.21
N MET A 262 -4.47 6.49 1.61
CA MET A 262 -3.19 5.79 1.48
C MET A 262 -2.58 5.41 2.84
N ILE A 263 -2.56 6.34 3.82
CA ILE A 263 -2.02 6.06 5.16
C ILE A 263 -2.89 5.01 5.89
N HIS A 264 -4.21 5.05 5.69
CA HIS A 264 -5.15 4.11 6.30
C HIS A 264 -4.87 2.69 5.80
N GLU A 265 -4.84 2.51 4.47
CA GLU A 265 -4.55 1.21 3.88
C GLU A 265 -3.10 0.76 4.16
N LEU A 266 -2.14 1.68 4.21
CA LEU A 266 -0.78 1.33 4.61
C LEU A 266 -0.73 0.75 6.03
N ALA A 267 -1.61 1.19 6.94
CA ALA A 267 -1.66 0.67 8.30
C ALA A 267 -2.06 -0.81 8.33
N HIS A 268 -3.11 -1.19 7.59
CA HIS A 268 -3.48 -2.60 7.39
C HIS A 268 -2.37 -3.38 6.69
N PHE A 269 -1.79 -2.79 5.65
CA PHE A 269 -0.81 -3.43 4.78
C PHE A 269 0.47 -3.83 5.53
N VAL A 270 0.94 -2.99 6.46
CA VAL A 270 2.16 -3.24 7.24
C VAL A 270 1.89 -3.79 8.65
N GLY A 271 0.63 -3.83 9.05
CA GLY A 271 0.18 -4.48 10.26
C GLY A 271 0.45 -5.98 10.26
N GLY A 272 0.10 -6.61 11.37
CA GLY A 272 0.08 -8.05 11.52
C GLY A 272 -0.92 -8.74 10.59
N ALA A 273 -0.79 -10.06 10.43
CA ALA A 273 -1.83 -10.87 9.83
C ALA A 273 -3.05 -11.00 10.77
N LEU A 274 -4.19 -11.43 10.24
CA LEU A 274 -5.38 -11.66 11.06
C LEU A 274 -5.08 -12.51 12.30
N GLY A 275 -5.47 -12.01 13.47
CA GLY A 275 -5.34 -12.65 14.76
C GLY A 275 -3.96 -12.52 15.40
N THR A 276 -3.00 -11.80 14.79
CA THR A 276 -1.72 -11.50 15.44
C THR A 276 -1.84 -10.31 16.38
N SER A 277 -0.92 -10.22 17.34
CA SER A 277 -0.92 -9.14 18.34
C SER A 277 -0.69 -7.75 17.76
N ASP A 278 -0.13 -7.66 16.55
CA ASP A 278 0.19 -6.43 15.83
C ASP A 278 -0.71 -6.19 14.60
N GLU A 279 -1.80 -6.95 14.46
CA GLU A 279 -2.86 -6.70 13.47
C GLU A 279 -3.38 -5.26 13.60
N VAL A 280 -3.54 -4.57 12.48
CA VAL A 280 -4.23 -3.28 12.42
C VAL A 280 -5.55 -3.51 11.71
N ASP A 281 -6.65 -3.18 12.37
CA ASP A 281 -8.02 -3.40 11.93
C ASP A 281 -8.79 -2.06 12.02
N ASP A 282 -10.11 -2.09 11.82
CA ASP A 282 -10.97 -0.92 11.87
C ASP A 282 -11.99 -1.00 13.00
N TRP A 283 -11.50 -0.71 14.19
CA TRP A 283 -12.33 -0.71 15.39
C TRP A 283 -13.24 0.52 15.47
N ALA A 284 -12.81 1.66 14.93
CA ALA A 284 -13.59 2.90 14.98
C ALA A 284 -13.10 3.93 13.94
N TYR A 285 -13.94 4.92 13.65
CA TYR A 285 -13.62 6.00 12.71
C TYR A 285 -13.87 7.36 13.37
N ALA A 286 -12.99 8.33 13.15
CA ALA A 286 -13.07 9.64 13.80
C ALA A 286 -14.31 10.43 13.40
N HIS A 287 -14.86 10.19 12.20
CA HIS A 287 -16.15 10.76 11.78
C HIS A 287 -17.35 10.18 12.57
N ARG A 288 -17.13 9.12 13.37
CA ARG A 288 -18.08 8.51 14.34
C ARG A 288 -17.50 8.63 15.76
N PRO A 289 -17.49 9.85 16.33
CA PRO A 289 -16.68 10.18 17.50
C PRO A 289 -16.97 9.32 18.73
N THR A 290 -18.23 8.95 18.97
CA THR A 290 -18.61 8.16 20.15
C THR A 290 -17.86 6.83 20.26
N GLY A 291 -17.66 6.13 19.15
CA GLY A 291 -16.90 4.87 19.11
C GLY A 291 -15.38 5.08 19.07
N TYR A 292 -14.95 6.17 18.43
CA TYR A 292 -13.54 6.51 18.28
C TYR A 292 -12.90 6.95 19.59
N GLU A 293 -13.53 7.86 20.34
CA GLU A 293 -12.97 8.45 21.59
C GLU A 293 -13.06 7.49 22.80
N THR A 294 -13.95 6.50 22.73
CA THR A 294 -14.16 5.50 23.79
C THR A 294 -13.35 4.22 23.56
N LEU A 295 -12.61 4.14 22.45
CA LEU A 295 -11.86 2.96 22.06
C LEU A 295 -10.84 2.55 23.13
N ALA A 296 -10.75 1.25 23.44
CA ALA A 296 -9.72 0.77 24.37
C ALA A 296 -8.32 1.04 23.78
N PRO A 297 -7.29 1.39 24.57
CA PRO A 297 -5.97 1.76 24.04
C PRO A 297 -5.35 0.69 23.15
N TYR A 298 -5.50 -0.58 23.55
CA TYR A 298 -5.01 -1.71 22.78
C TYR A 298 -5.68 -1.85 21.39
N ARG A 299 -6.91 -1.35 21.23
CA ARG A 299 -7.60 -1.27 19.94
C ARG A 299 -7.22 -0.01 19.18
N ALA A 300 -7.02 1.11 19.87
CA ALA A 300 -6.64 2.37 19.25
C ALA A 300 -5.28 2.30 18.56
N VAL A 301 -4.28 1.65 19.18
CA VAL A 301 -2.99 1.34 18.54
C VAL A 301 -3.08 0.28 17.44
N ARG A 302 -4.25 -0.31 17.23
CA ARG A 302 -4.55 -1.30 16.19
C ARG A 302 -5.71 -0.86 15.31
N ASN A 303 -5.94 0.45 15.22
CA ASN A 303 -7.02 1.03 14.44
C ASN A 303 -6.44 1.86 13.30
N ALA A 304 -6.68 1.48 12.05
CA ALA A 304 -6.09 2.16 10.88
C ALA A 304 -6.45 3.65 10.83
N ASP A 305 -7.70 3.99 11.16
CA ASP A 305 -8.17 5.38 11.18
C ASP A 305 -7.41 6.25 12.19
N CYS A 306 -6.95 5.68 13.31
CA CYS A 306 -6.13 6.41 14.29
C CYS A 306 -4.80 6.87 13.70
N TYR A 307 -4.17 6.05 12.83
CA TYR A 307 -2.92 6.41 12.16
C TYR A 307 -3.10 7.54 11.16
N SER A 308 -4.13 7.48 10.30
CA SER A 308 -4.42 8.54 9.33
C SER A 308 -4.77 9.85 10.00
N GLN A 309 -5.64 9.82 11.01
CA GLN A 309 -6.04 11.03 11.73
C GLN A 309 -4.88 11.65 12.49
N TYR A 310 -4.08 10.84 13.20
CA TYR A 310 -2.91 11.34 13.90
C TYR A 310 -1.90 11.98 12.94
N ALA A 311 -1.58 11.31 11.82
CA ALA A 311 -0.64 11.84 10.83
C ALA A 311 -1.14 13.15 10.20
N TRP A 312 -2.45 13.27 9.98
CA TRP A 312 -3.10 14.46 9.46
C TRP A 312 -3.11 15.62 10.44
N GLU A 313 -3.44 15.38 11.71
CA GLU A 313 -3.40 16.44 12.72
C GLU A 313 -1.98 16.92 12.98
N VAL A 314 -1.00 16.01 13.04
CA VAL A 314 0.41 16.38 13.22
C VAL A 314 0.90 17.28 12.08
N SER A 315 0.60 16.93 10.82
CA SER A 315 1.07 17.71 9.67
C SER A 315 0.53 19.15 9.67
N ARG A 316 -0.73 19.33 10.09
CA ARG A 316 -1.35 20.65 10.24
C ARG A 316 -0.87 21.40 11.48
N HIS A 317 -0.60 20.69 12.57
CA HIS A 317 -0.07 21.29 13.79
C HIS A 317 1.33 21.84 13.60
N VAL A 318 2.15 21.19 12.77
CA VAL A 318 3.48 21.69 12.36
C VAL A 318 3.34 22.89 11.42
N ALA A 319 2.42 22.84 10.44
CA ALA A 319 2.19 23.95 9.53
C ALA A 319 1.75 25.23 10.25
N TYR A 320 0.81 25.14 11.20
CA TYR A 320 0.34 26.29 11.99
C TYR A 320 1.45 26.95 12.83
N ARG A 321 2.42 26.16 13.35
CA ARG A 321 3.56 26.70 14.09
C ARG A 321 4.55 27.48 13.21
N HIS A 322 4.65 27.16 11.92
CA HIS A 322 5.52 27.90 11.00
C HIS A 322 4.98 29.30 10.66
N ASP A 323 3.65 29.45 10.56
CA ASP A 323 3.03 30.74 10.24
C ASP A 323 3.01 31.70 11.44
N ALA A 324 3.00 31.17 12.67
CA ALA A 324 3.05 31.96 13.91
C ALA A 324 4.40 32.67 14.17
N HIS A 325 5.44 32.41 13.35
CA HIS A 325 6.77 33.01 13.47
C HIS A 325 7.13 33.98 12.33
N ARG A 326 6.16 34.37 11.50
CA ARG A 326 6.30 35.49 10.57
C ARG A 326 5.60 36.73 11.14
N VAL A 327 6.27 37.41 12.08
CA VAL A 327 5.98 38.79 12.50
C VAL A 327 7.29 39.55 12.54
#